data_AF-A0A0E9MT11-F1
#
_entry.id   AF-A0A0E9MT11-F1
#
_cell.length_a   1.000
_cell.length_b   1.000
_cell.length_c   1.000
_cell.angle_alpha   90.00
_cell.angle_beta   90.00
_cell.angle_gamma   90.00
#
_symmetry.space_group_name_H-M   'P 1'
#
loop_
_entity.id
_entity.type
_entity.pdbx_description
1 polymer ?
#
loop_
_entity_poly.entity_id
_entity_poly.type
_entity_poly.pdbx_seq_one_letter_code
_entity_poly.pdbx_strand_id
1 'polypeptide(L)'
;MIRMFVLPALWLSLSAVGAPAEATLTNCQNLYVIRIDVSSSSASQGIVFAETPTATSGSFYTYLNTTLSDRAYQQISAMVITAKATGQTIRIVTSAPGGCSIMSDSYFINELEIEPSH
;
A
#
# COMPACT_ATOMS: atom_id res chain seq x y z
N MET A 1 56.72 -33.78 -4.12
CA MET A 1 56.34 -32.49 -3.49
C MET A 1 55.20 -31.89 -4.30
N ILE A 2 53.96 -32.05 -3.84
CA ILE A 2 52.76 -31.54 -4.52
C ILE A 2 52.41 -30.19 -3.88
N ARG A 3 52.55 -29.11 -4.65
CA ARG A 3 52.14 -27.75 -4.26
C ARG A 3 50.62 -27.66 -4.36
N MET A 4 49.97 -27.61 -3.21
CA MET A 4 48.53 -27.45 -3.07
C MET A 4 48.17 -25.97 -3.30
N PHE A 5 47.47 -25.69 -4.40
CA PHE A 5 46.92 -24.37 -4.73
C PHE A 5 45.72 -24.10 -3.81
N VAL A 6 45.81 -23.05 -2.99
CA VAL A 6 44.70 -22.55 -2.18
C VAL A 6 43.90 -21.59 -3.06
N LEU A 7 42.70 -22.00 -3.49
CA LEU A 7 41.75 -21.08 -4.12
C LEU A 7 41.16 -20.14 -3.05
N PRO A 8 41.14 -18.81 -3.26
CA PRO A 8 40.44 -17.92 -2.36
C PRO A 8 38.94 -18.10 -2.57
N ALA A 9 38.24 -18.50 -1.51
CA ALA A 9 36.79 -18.47 -1.45
C ALA A 9 36.32 -17.01 -1.59
N LEU A 10 35.77 -16.67 -2.75
CA LEU A 10 35.04 -15.43 -2.97
C LEU A 10 33.81 -15.44 -2.05
N TRP A 11 33.89 -14.68 -0.95
CA TRP A 11 32.71 -14.29 -0.19
C TRP A 11 31.86 -13.37 -1.09
N LEU A 12 30.86 -13.94 -1.76
CA LEU A 12 29.73 -13.13 -2.23
C LEU A 12 28.90 -12.76 -1.00
N SER A 13 29.13 -11.54 -0.51
CA SER A 13 28.25 -10.83 0.41
C SER A 13 26.88 -10.71 -0.25
N LEU A 14 25.97 -11.62 0.06
CA LEU A 14 24.61 -11.59 -0.46
C LEU A 14 23.88 -10.41 0.19
N SER A 15 23.61 -9.43 -0.66
CA SER A 15 22.80 -8.24 -0.55
C SER A 15 21.86 -8.21 0.65
N ALA A 16 22.01 -7.16 1.48
CA ALA A 16 20.92 -6.67 2.30
C ALA A 16 19.76 -6.33 1.36
N VAL A 17 18.78 -7.23 1.29
CA VAL A 17 17.44 -6.90 0.79
C VAL A 17 16.90 -5.91 1.80
N GLY A 18 17.17 -4.62 1.56
CA GLY A 18 16.55 -3.54 2.30
C GLY A 18 15.05 -3.76 2.21
N ALA A 19 14.39 -3.95 3.35
CA ALA A 19 12.95 -3.95 3.42
C ALA A 19 12.43 -2.71 2.66
N PRO A 20 11.34 -2.83 1.89
CA PRO A 20 10.78 -1.67 1.20
C PRO A 20 10.53 -0.59 2.26
N ALA A 21 11.23 0.53 2.15
CA ALA A 21 11.00 1.68 3.00
C ALA A 21 9.62 2.21 2.65
N GLU A 22 8.63 1.87 3.48
CA GLU A 22 7.26 2.35 3.30
C GLU A 22 7.24 3.87 3.51
N ALA A 23 6.60 4.57 2.57
CA ALA A 23 6.48 6.01 2.62
C ALA A 23 5.55 6.36 3.80
N THR A 24 6.05 7.16 4.73
CA THR A 24 5.30 7.66 5.89
C THR A 24 4.28 8.68 5.42
N LEU A 25 3.07 8.21 5.10
CA LEU A 25 1.96 9.05 4.69
C LEU A 25 1.09 9.38 5.91
N THR A 26 1.21 10.62 6.38
CA THR A 26 0.40 11.14 7.51
C THR A 26 -0.83 11.92 7.04
N ASN A 27 -0.92 12.23 5.74
CA ASN A 27 -2.05 12.88 5.12
C ASN A 27 -2.92 11.87 4.36
N CYS A 28 -4.24 11.96 4.51
CA CYS A 28 -5.22 11.10 3.86
C CYS A 28 -5.95 11.81 2.70
N GLN A 29 -5.32 12.83 2.13
CA GLN A 29 -5.79 13.62 0.99
C GLN A 29 -4.74 13.61 -0.12
N ASN A 30 -5.16 13.89 -1.36
CA ASN A 30 -4.28 13.93 -2.52
C ASN A 30 -3.46 12.64 -2.70
N LEU A 31 -4.06 11.49 -2.39
CA LEU A 31 -3.41 10.19 -2.44
C LEU A 31 -3.69 9.48 -3.76
N TYR A 32 -2.68 8.84 -4.31
CA TYR A 32 -2.79 7.93 -5.44
C TYR A 32 -2.89 6.48 -4.97
N VAL A 33 -3.70 5.68 -5.65
CA VAL A 33 -3.76 4.23 -5.43
C VAL A 33 -2.71 3.55 -6.30
N ILE A 34 -1.63 3.03 -5.70
CA ILE A 34 -0.53 2.41 -6.46
C ILE A 34 -0.61 0.88 -6.47
N ARG A 35 -1.13 0.24 -5.42
CA ARG A 35 -1.38 -1.22 -5.41
C ARG A 35 -2.74 -1.56 -4.82
N ILE A 36 -3.32 -2.61 -5.37
CA ILE A 36 -4.56 -3.22 -4.91
C ILE A 36 -4.30 -4.72 -4.95
N ASP A 37 -4.27 -5.36 -3.79
CA ASP A 37 -4.11 -6.80 -3.67
C ASP A 37 -5.41 -7.39 -3.12
N VAL A 38 -5.95 -8.37 -3.83
CA VAL A 38 -7.20 -9.04 -3.46
C VAL A 38 -6.87 -10.46 -3.05
N SER A 39 -7.12 -10.78 -1.78
CA SER A 39 -6.92 -12.14 -1.26
C SER A 39 -8.22 -12.94 -1.34
N SER A 40 -8.17 -14.11 -1.99
CA SER A 40 -9.29 -15.03 -2.09
C SER A 40 -9.59 -15.77 -0.78
N SER A 41 -8.64 -15.83 0.16
CA SER A 41 -8.77 -16.58 1.42
C SER A 41 -9.41 -15.78 2.55
N SER A 42 -9.36 -14.45 2.49
CA SER A 42 -9.85 -13.55 3.55
C SER A 42 -10.91 -12.56 3.08
N ALA A 43 -11.29 -12.59 1.79
CA ALA A 43 -12.16 -11.62 1.14
C ALA A 43 -11.77 -10.15 1.41
N SER A 44 -10.50 -9.90 1.72
CA SER A 44 -9.98 -8.58 2.06
C SER A 44 -9.24 -7.99 0.87
N GLN A 45 -9.49 -6.71 0.63
CA GLN A 45 -8.76 -5.90 -0.34
C GLN A 45 -7.72 -5.08 0.41
N GLY A 46 -6.44 -5.39 0.18
CA GLY A 46 -5.31 -4.60 0.67
C GLY A 46 -5.00 -3.49 -0.33
N ILE A 47 -4.95 -2.25 0.15
CA ILE A 47 -4.74 -1.07 -0.70
C ILE A 47 -3.51 -0.33 -0.22
N VAL A 48 -2.65 0.06 -1.17
CA VAL A 48 -1.43 0.83 -0.90
C VAL A 48 -1.53 2.17 -1.62
N PHE A 49 -1.30 3.23 -0.87
CA PHE A 49 -1.38 4.62 -1.32
C PHE A 49 0.00 5.25 -1.50
N ALA A 50 0.08 6.32 -2.28
CA ALA A 50 1.28 7.13 -2.46
C ALA A 50 0.94 8.61 -2.69
N GLU A 51 1.87 9.51 -2.42
CA GLU A 51 1.76 10.94 -2.77
C GLU A 51 1.92 11.24 -4.26
N THR A 52 2.52 10.32 -5.01
CA THR A 52 2.74 10.46 -6.45
C THR A 52 2.40 9.16 -7.19
N PRO A 53 1.93 9.23 -8.44
CA PRO A 53 1.53 8.03 -9.19
C PRO A 53 2.74 7.19 -9.62
N THR A 54 3.95 7.75 -9.60
CA THR A 54 5.20 7.09 -9.99
C THR A 54 5.98 6.52 -8.79
N ALA A 55 5.44 6.61 -7.58
CA ALA A 55 6.12 6.12 -6.39
C ALA A 55 6.34 4.60 -6.45
N THR A 56 7.57 4.17 -6.15
CA THR A 56 7.95 2.75 -6.11
C THR A 56 7.67 2.10 -4.74
N SER A 57 7.55 2.93 -3.70
CA SER A 57 7.05 2.57 -2.37
C SER A 57 5.80 3.39 -2.02
N GLY A 58 5.05 2.95 -1.02
CA GLY A 58 3.81 3.60 -0.60
C GLY A 58 3.54 3.37 0.89
N SER A 59 2.28 3.60 1.27
CA SER A 59 1.77 3.33 2.62
C SER A 59 1.87 1.85 3.00
N PHE A 60 1.56 1.57 4.25
CA PHE A 60 1.19 0.24 4.68
C PHE A 60 -0.05 -0.24 3.93
N TYR A 61 -0.19 -1.56 3.84
CA TYR A 61 -1.42 -2.20 3.42
C TYR A 61 -2.56 -1.74 4.33
N THR A 62 -3.48 -0.99 3.74
CA THR A 62 -4.68 -0.52 4.42
C THR A 62 -5.87 -1.28 3.87
N TYR A 63 -6.78 -1.70 4.75
CA TYR A 63 -7.91 -2.56 4.39
C TYR A 63 -9.23 -1.81 4.60
N LEU A 64 -10.26 -2.21 3.86
CA LEU A 64 -11.62 -1.76 4.11
C LEU A 64 -12.13 -2.30 5.45
N ASN A 65 -12.92 -1.50 6.15
CA ASN A 65 -13.55 -1.94 7.39
C ASN A 65 -14.57 -3.05 7.10
N THR A 66 -14.43 -4.19 7.75
CA THR A 66 -15.29 -5.37 7.55
C THR A 66 -16.70 -5.19 8.10
N THR A 67 -16.97 -4.12 8.85
CA THR A 67 -18.31 -3.78 9.34
C THR A 67 -19.11 -2.91 8.37
N LEU A 68 -18.51 -2.49 7.25
CA LEU A 68 -19.23 -1.79 6.19
C LEU A 68 -20.35 -2.66 5.63
N SER A 69 -21.47 -2.04 5.28
CA SER A 69 -22.52 -2.72 4.51
C SER A 69 -21.97 -3.17 3.15
N ASP A 70 -22.48 -4.28 2.60
CA ASP A 70 -22.07 -4.81 1.29
C ASP A 70 -22.08 -3.73 0.19
N ARG A 71 -23.10 -2.86 0.21
CA ARG A 71 -23.22 -1.74 -0.73
C ARG A 71 -22.06 -0.75 -0.58
N ALA A 72 -21.75 -0.35 0.65
CA ALA A 72 -20.66 0.59 0.91
C ALA A 72 -19.31 -0.03 0.55
N TYR A 73 -19.10 -1.32 0.87
CA TYR A 73 -17.90 -2.05 0.50
C TYR A 73 -17.71 -2.07 -1.03
N GLN A 74 -18.74 -2.46 -1.79
CA GLN A 74 -18.69 -2.47 -3.26
C GLN A 74 -18.45 -1.08 -3.86
N GLN A 75 -19.08 -0.05 -3.31
CA GLN A 75 -18.87 1.33 -3.77
C GLN A 75 -17.43 1.79 -3.54
N ILE A 76 -16.87 1.56 -2.35
CA ILE A 76 -15.48 1.94 -2.04
C ILE A 76 -14.51 1.14 -2.92
N SER A 77 -14.68 -0.17 -3.03
CA SER A 77 -13.83 -0.98 -3.91
C SER A 77 -13.87 -0.53 -5.37
N ALA A 78 -15.05 -0.16 -5.89
CA ALA A 78 -15.18 0.38 -7.24
C ALA A 78 -14.44 1.71 -7.39
N MET A 79 -14.57 2.63 -6.43
CA MET A 79 -13.86 3.91 -6.45
C MET A 79 -12.34 3.74 -6.37
N VAL A 80 -11.83 2.80 -5.56
CA VAL A 80 -10.39 2.48 -5.49
C VAL A 80 -9.87 1.98 -6.84
N ILE A 81 -10.61 1.09 -7.49
CA ILE A 81 -10.26 0.56 -8.81
C ILE A 81 -10.27 1.68 -9.85
N THR A 82 -11.33 2.52 -9.86
CA THR A 82 -11.44 3.66 -10.77
C THR A 82 -10.31 4.66 -10.56
N ALA A 83 -10.01 5.04 -9.32
CA ALA A 83 -8.93 5.96 -9.00
C ALA A 83 -7.58 5.45 -9.50
N LYS A 84 -7.27 4.16 -9.27
CA LYS A 84 -6.05 3.54 -9.80
C LYS A 84 -6.01 3.55 -11.33
N ALA A 85 -7.12 3.19 -11.98
CA ALA A 85 -7.20 3.09 -13.44
C ALA A 85 -7.10 4.45 -14.15
N THR A 86 -7.64 5.50 -13.52
CA THR A 86 -7.68 6.86 -14.07
C THR A 86 -6.51 7.73 -13.62
N GLY A 87 -5.76 7.28 -12.60
CA GLY A 87 -4.73 8.10 -11.97
C GLY A 87 -5.30 9.29 -11.20
N GLN A 88 -6.57 9.25 -10.79
CA GLN A 88 -7.17 10.29 -9.96
C GLN A 88 -6.69 10.15 -8.51
N THR A 89 -6.57 11.30 -7.84
CA THR A 89 -6.30 11.31 -6.41
C THR A 89 -7.56 11.04 -5.62
N ILE A 90 -7.38 10.57 -4.41
CA ILE A 90 -8.46 10.26 -3.48
C ILE A 90 -8.19 10.87 -2.12
N ARG A 91 -9.29 11.06 -1.40
CA ARG A 91 -9.32 11.27 0.03
C ARG A 91 -9.86 10.03 0.70
N ILE A 92 -9.27 9.63 1.83
CA ILE A 92 -9.78 8.54 2.66
C ILE A 92 -10.04 9.00 4.09
N VAL A 93 -10.98 8.33 4.76
CA VAL A 93 -11.16 8.42 6.21
C VAL A 93 -10.96 7.04 6.80
N THR A 94 -10.07 6.94 7.78
CA THR A 94 -9.81 5.69 8.48
C THR A 94 -10.47 5.64 9.85
N SER A 95 -10.45 4.48 10.50
CA SER A 95 -10.91 4.29 11.88
C SER A 95 -9.98 4.87 12.95
N ALA A 96 -8.89 5.53 12.55
CA ALA A 96 -7.93 6.11 13.48
C ALA A 96 -8.49 7.32 14.23
N PRO A 97 -8.00 7.61 15.45
CA PRO A 97 -8.27 8.87 16.12
C PRO A 97 -7.85 10.04 15.20
N GLY A 98 -8.79 10.91 14.84
CA GLY A 98 -8.55 12.01 13.88
C GLY A 98 -8.86 11.67 12.42
N GLY A 99 -9.33 10.45 12.13
CA GLY A 99 -9.84 10.06 10.81
C GLY A 99 -8.77 9.78 9.76
N CYS A 100 -7.49 9.81 10.12
CA CYS A 100 -6.40 9.50 9.21
C CYS A 100 -5.25 8.77 9.91
N SER A 101 -4.93 7.56 9.43
CA SER A 101 -3.69 6.86 9.72
C SER A 101 -3.53 5.70 8.74
N ILE A 102 -2.53 5.80 7.87
CA ILE A 102 -2.14 4.75 6.90
C ILE A 102 -0.68 4.32 7.07
N MET A 103 -0.10 4.66 8.22
CA MET A 103 1.23 4.23 8.64
C MET A 103 1.22 2.92 9.45
N SER A 104 0.06 2.27 9.55
CA SER A 104 -0.15 1.05 10.33
C SER A 104 -1.31 0.27 9.73
N ASP A 105 -1.22 -1.05 9.80
CA ASP A 105 -2.26 -2.01 9.42
C ASP A 105 -3.40 -2.12 10.45
N SER A 106 -3.33 -1.36 11.56
CA SER A 106 -4.29 -1.42 12.66
C SER A 106 -5.56 -0.60 12.43
N TYR A 107 -5.61 0.19 11.35
CA TYR A 107 -6.75 1.04 11.03
C TYR A 107 -7.34 0.71 9.66
N PHE A 108 -8.66 0.87 9.57
CA PHE A 108 -9.44 0.46 8.41
C PHE A 108 -10.06 1.66 7.72
N ILE A 109 -10.23 1.57 6.39
CA ILE A 109 -10.93 2.58 5.60
C ILE A 109 -12.43 2.48 5.89
N ASN A 110 -13.01 3.59 6.33
CA ASN A 110 -14.45 3.75 6.54
C ASN A 110 -15.12 4.50 5.38
N GLU A 111 -14.38 5.41 4.75
CA GLU A 111 -14.88 6.29 3.69
C GLU A 111 -13.76 6.55 2.68
N LEU A 112 -14.14 6.72 1.42
CA LEU A 112 -13.25 7.12 0.35
C LEU A 112 -14.01 7.99 -0.64
N GLU A 113 -13.33 9.02 -1.14
CA GLU A 113 -13.84 9.93 -2.16
C GLU A 113 -12.79 10.13 -3.24
N ILE A 114 -13.22 10.17 -4.50
CA ILE A 114 -12.38 10.62 -5.61
C ILE A 114 -12.32 12.14 -5.57
N GLU A 115 -11.11 12.70 -5.52
CA GLU A 115 -10.93 14.14 -5.54
C GLU A 115 -11.03 14.67 -6.98
N PRO A 116 -11.62 15.86 -7.19
CA PRO A 116 -11.69 16.46 -8.51
C PRO A 116 -10.30 16.80 -9.02
N SER A 117 -9.98 16.34 -10.23
CA SER A 117 -8.77 16.72 -10.96
C SER A 117 -8.83 18.21 -11.29
N HIS A 118 -7.95 19.00 -10.68
CA HIS A 118 -7.77 20.43 -10.95
C HIS A 118 -7.03 20.70 -12.27
#